data_AF-A0A4U1FSC1-F1
#
_entry.id   AF-A0A4U1FSC1-F1
#
_cell.length_a   1.000
_cell.length_b   1.000
_cell.length_c   1.000
_cell.angle_alpha   90.00
_cell.angle_beta   90.00
_cell.angle_gamma   90.00
#
_symmetry.space_group_name_H-M   'P 1'
#
loop_
_entity.id
_entity.type
_entity.pdbx_description
1 polymer ?
#
loop_
_entity_poly.entity_id
_entity_poly.type
_entity_poly.pdbx_seq_one_letter_code
_entity_poly.pdbx_strand_id
1 'polypeptide(L)'
;MWHCRDPEDRGLEHSVMSTVRPRGMRGLRAAPPGAGPGASWGPTAPAPGMTASGRANPYSIVSSEEDGLHLVTMSGANGFGNGKVHTRRRCRNRFVKKNGQCNIEFANMDEKSQRYLADMFTTCVDIRWRYMLLIFSLAFLASWLLFGVIFWVIAVAHGDLEPAEGRGRTPCVLQVHGFMAAFLFSIETQTTIGYGLRCVTEECPVAVFMVVAQSIVGCIIDSFMIGAIMAKMARPKKRAQTLLFSHNAVVALRDGKLCLMWRVGNLRKSHIVEAHVRAQLIKPRVTEEGEYIPLDQIDIDVGFDKGLDRIFLVSPITILHEIDEASPLFGISRQDLETDDFEIVVILEGMVEATAMTTQARSSYLANEILWGHRFEPVLFEEKNQYKIDYSHFHKTYEVPSTPRCSAKDLVENKFLLPSANSFCYENELAFLSRDDEDEADREQDGHGPQARRDFDRPQAGTALDQRPYRRESEI
;
A
#
# COMPACT_ATOMS: atom_id res chain seq x y z
N MET A 1 -32.47 26.17 -22.45
CA MET A 1 -32.07 27.43 -23.08
C MET A 1 -31.23 28.21 -22.07
N TRP A 2 -29.91 28.18 -22.21
CA TRP A 2 -28.98 28.99 -21.41
C TRP A 2 -28.03 29.66 -22.41
N HIS A 3 -27.83 30.97 -22.26
CA HIS A 3 -27.14 31.80 -23.26
C HIS A 3 -25.69 32.05 -22.85
N CYS A 4 -24.77 31.95 -23.81
CA CYS A 4 -23.41 32.46 -23.66
C CYS A 4 -23.41 34.00 -23.56
N ARG A 5 -22.45 34.56 -22.82
CA ARG A 5 -21.93 35.92 -23.03
C ARG A 5 -20.51 36.04 -22.48
N ASP A 6 -19.56 36.22 -23.39
CA ASP A 6 -18.34 36.97 -23.14
C ASP A 6 -18.68 38.47 -22.96
N PRO A 7 -17.72 39.27 -22.49
CA PRO A 7 -17.24 40.29 -23.43
C PRO A 7 -15.70 40.46 -23.43
N GLU A 8 -15.17 40.84 -24.59
CA GLU A 8 -13.80 41.33 -24.74
C GLU A 8 -13.64 42.80 -24.27
N ASP A 9 -12.40 43.13 -23.91
CA ASP A 9 -11.60 44.23 -24.49
C ASP A 9 -10.98 45.25 -23.51
N ARG A 10 -9.80 45.76 -23.93
CA ARG A 10 -8.98 46.90 -23.46
C ARG A 10 -8.07 46.70 -22.24
N GLY A 11 -6.81 47.08 -22.44
CA GLY A 11 -5.91 47.52 -21.37
C GLY A 11 -4.45 47.13 -21.52
N LEU A 12 -3.67 47.81 -22.39
CA LEU A 12 -2.21 47.78 -22.28
C LEU A 12 -1.76 48.77 -21.20
N GLU A 13 -0.84 48.36 -20.33
CA GLU A 13 0.31 49.20 -19.94
C GLU A 13 1.48 48.37 -19.37
N HIS A 14 2.66 48.98 -19.28
CA HIS A 14 3.92 48.32 -18.90
C HIS A 14 4.16 48.37 -17.37
N SER A 15 4.95 47.42 -16.84
CA SER A 15 6.37 47.65 -16.48
C SER A 15 6.92 46.81 -15.29
N VAL A 16 8.26 46.82 -15.16
CA VAL A 16 9.12 46.40 -14.03
C VAL A 16 9.03 44.94 -13.54
N MET A 17 9.80 44.08 -14.20
CA MET A 17 10.36 42.87 -13.58
C MET A 17 11.51 43.27 -12.62
N SER A 18 11.46 42.90 -11.33
CA SER A 18 12.49 43.29 -10.35
C SER A 18 13.34 42.09 -9.87
N THR A 19 14.67 42.21 -10.03
CA THR A 19 15.62 41.12 -9.73
C THR A 19 16.20 41.25 -8.31
N VAL A 20 15.95 40.26 -7.44
CA VAL A 20 16.54 40.23 -6.10
C VAL A 20 18.01 39.76 -6.17
N ARG A 21 18.95 40.64 -5.78
CA ARG A 21 20.37 40.30 -5.60
C ARG A 21 20.64 39.83 -4.15
N PRO A 22 21.42 38.75 -3.92
CA PRO A 22 21.98 38.48 -2.59
C PRO A 22 23.09 39.48 -2.25
N ARG A 23 23.21 39.87 -0.97
CA ARG A 23 24.33 40.67 -0.46
C ARG A 23 25.56 39.77 -0.22
N GLY A 24 26.73 40.22 -0.66
CA GLY A 24 28.01 39.57 -0.36
C GLY A 24 28.63 40.06 0.95
N MET A 25 29.48 39.22 1.55
CA MET A 25 30.38 39.57 2.64
C MET A 25 31.84 39.36 2.19
N ARG A 26 32.75 40.25 2.58
CA ARG A 26 34.19 40.15 2.27
C ARG A 26 34.95 39.49 3.42
N GLY A 27 35.88 38.61 3.09
CA GLY A 27 36.82 38.01 4.05
C GLY A 27 37.98 37.33 3.32
N LEU A 28 39.03 38.09 2.99
CA LEU A 28 40.16 37.62 2.19
C LEU A 28 41.49 38.06 2.81
N ARG A 29 42.34 37.10 3.15
CA ARG A 29 43.79 37.23 3.35
C ARG A 29 44.46 35.99 2.73
N ALA A 30 45.71 36.12 2.29
CA ALA A 30 46.38 35.12 1.47
C ALA A 30 47.84 34.89 1.89
N ALA A 31 48.34 33.67 1.66
CA ALA A 31 49.76 33.35 1.43
C ALA A 31 49.88 31.97 0.70
N PRO A 32 50.85 31.74 -0.22
CA PRO A 32 50.99 30.50 -1.01
C PRO A 32 52.41 29.85 -0.87
N PRO A 33 53.00 29.09 -1.83
CA PRO A 33 52.66 27.72 -2.27
C PRO A 33 53.87 26.73 -2.43
N GLY A 34 53.60 25.47 -2.80
CA GLY A 34 54.54 24.50 -3.43
C GLY A 34 55.23 23.49 -2.47
N ALA A 35 55.86 22.39 -2.91
CA ALA A 35 55.83 21.59 -4.15
C ALA A 35 56.47 20.18 -3.88
N GLY A 36 56.26 19.14 -4.71
CA GLY A 36 56.86 17.77 -4.56
C GLY A 36 58.21 17.59 -5.30
N PRO A 37 58.63 16.37 -5.76
CA PRO A 37 58.10 14.99 -5.56
C PRO A 37 59.20 13.86 -5.41
N GLY A 38 58.82 12.56 -5.43
CA GLY A 38 59.60 11.50 -6.15
C GLY A 38 60.10 10.20 -5.43
N ALA A 39 60.17 9.10 -6.22
CA ALA A 39 60.97 7.84 -6.05
C ALA A 39 60.67 6.87 -4.86
N SER A 40 60.87 5.53 -4.93
CA SER A 40 61.13 4.56 -6.04
C SER A 40 61.02 3.07 -5.61
N TRP A 41 60.49 2.20 -6.51
CA TRP A 41 60.76 0.76 -6.81
C TRP A 41 61.19 -0.30 -5.73
N GLY A 42 60.78 -1.57 -5.93
CA GLY A 42 61.00 -2.76 -5.05
C GLY A 42 62.30 -3.58 -5.29
N PRO A 43 62.36 -4.95 -5.22
CA PRO A 43 61.26 -5.96 -5.15
C PRO A 43 61.47 -7.26 -4.29
N THR A 44 60.42 -8.10 -4.22
CA THR A 44 60.33 -9.60 -4.08
C THR A 44 61.41 -10.51 -3.42
N ALA A 45 61.00 -11.38 -2.46
CA ALA A 45 61.36 -12.82 -2.30
C ALA A 45 60.52 -13.56 -1.19
N PRO A 46 60.37 -14.92 -1.13
CA PRO A 46 59.28 -15.58 -0.36
C PRO A 46 59.58 -16.81 0.57
N ALA A 47 58.64 -17.09 1.49
CA ALA A 47 58.30 -18.40 2.14
C ALA A 47 59.33 -19.04 3.13
N PRO A 48 59.06 -20.17 3.85
CA PRO A 48 57.83 -21.00 3.98
C PRO A 48 57.42 -21.48 5.43
N GLY A 49 56.27 -22.15 5.56
CA GLY A 49 55.91 -23.07 6.68
C GLY A 49 55.21 -22.45 7.92
N MET A 50 54.39 -23.17 8.74
CA MET A 50 53.87 -24.56 8.72
C MET A 50 52.47 -24.63 9.40
N THR A 51 51.64 -25.63 9.04
CA THR A 51 50.60 -26.39 9.82
C THR A 51 49.74 -25.74 10.95
N ALA A 52 48.44 -26.04 11.13
CA ALA A 52 47.45 -26.85 10.40
C ALA A 52 46.02 -26.74 11.01
N SER A 53 45.01 -27.30 10.32
CA SER A 53 43.62 -27.63 10.78
C SER A 53 42.62 -26.47 10.97
N GLY A 54 41.33 -26.70 10.67
CA GLY A 54 40.29 -25.66 10.88
C GLY A 54 38.85 -25.81 10.34
N ARG A 55 38.50 -26.81 9.51
CA ARG A 55 37.16 -27.06 8.90
C ARG A 55 36.58 -25.96 7.99
N ALA A 56 36.14 -26.35 6.79
CA ALA A 56 35.39 -25.50 5.86
C ALA A 56 33.87 -25.67 6.00
N ASN A 57 33.09 -24.66 5.58
CA ASN A 57 31.64 -24.81 5.34
C ASN A 57 31.08 -23.75 4.36
N PRO A 58 30.90 -24.06 3.07
CA PRO A 58 30.14 -23.24 2.13
C PRO A 58 28.97 -24.03 1.51
N TYR A 59 27.73 -23.64 1.79
CA TYR A 59 26.55 -24.20 1.11
C TYR A 59 26.06 -23.31 -0.02
N SER A 60 26.16 -23.82 -1.25
CA SER A 60 25.58 -23.24 -2.45
C SER A 60 24.49 -24.16 -3.02
N ILE A 61 23.34 -23.55 -3.31
CA ILE A 61 22.27 -23.90 -4.28
C ILE A 61 22.56 -25.10 -5.23
N VAL A 62 21.59 -26.03 -5.39
CA VAL A 62 20.94 -26.46 -6.68
C VAL A 62 20.15 -27.79 -6.52
N SER A 63 18.89 -27.80 -7.00
CA SER A 63 18.00 -28.93 -7.42
C SER A 63 17.83 -30.19 -6.51
N SER A 64 16.83 -31.08 -6.66
CA SER A 64 15.83 -31.32 -7.73
C SER A 64 14.42 -31.60 -7.14
N GLU A 65 13.32 -31.33 -7.87
CA GLU A 65 12.47 -32.31 -8.59
C GLU A 65 12.03 -33.57 -7.81
N GLU A 66 10.71 -33.73 -7.61
CA GLU A 66 9.93 -34.93 -7.96
C GLU A 66 8.42 -34.66 -7.79
N ASP A 67 7.65 -34.69 -8.88
CA ASP A 67 6.17 -34.61 -8.85
C ASP A 67 5.58 -36.01 -8.67
N GLY A 68 4.91 -36.25 -7.54
CA GLY A 68 4.32 -37.55 -7.18
C GLY A 68 2.80 -37.51 -7.10
N LEU A 69 2.11 -37.79 -8.21
CA LEU A 69 0.66 -37.98 -8.23
C LEU A 69 0.27 -39.19 -7.37
N HIS A 70 -0.51 -38.99 -6.31
CA HIS A 70 -1.03 -40.10 -5.51
C HIS A 70 -2.54 -40.05 -5.30
N LEU A 71 -3.19 -41.16 -5.65
CA LEU A 71 -4.63 -41.36 -5.66
C LEU A 71 -5.20 -41.45 -4.24
N VAL A 72 -6.38 -40.87 -4.01
CA VAL A 72 -7.11 -41.03 -2.74
C VAL A 72 -7.83 -42.39 -2.74
N THR A 73 -7.28 -43.35 -2.00
CA THR A 73 -7.92 -44.66 -1.77
C THR A 73 -8.47 -44.71 -0.35
N MET A 74 -9.80 -44.83 -0.22
CA MET A 74 -10.48 -44.97 1.08
C MET A 74 -10.65 -46.44 1.49
N SER A 75 -10.52 -46.70 2.80
CA SER A 75 -10.92 -47.90 3.58
C SER A 75 -9.78 -48.74 4.16
N GLY A 76 -9.98 -49.23 5.39
CA GLY A 76 -9.10 -50.19 6.07
C GLY A 76 -9.07 -49.95 7.59
N ALA A 77 -9.81 -50.76 8.35
CA ALA A 77 -9.84 -50.70 9.82
C ALA A 77 -8.92 -51.74 10.48
N ASN A 78 -8.76 -51.59 11.80
CA ASN A 78 -8.04 -52.48 12.75
C ASN A 78 -6.51 -52.45 12.73
N GLY A 79 -5.94 -52.06 13.87
CA GLY A 79 -4.50 -52.16 14.19
C GLY A 79 -4.20 -51.61 15.57
N PHE A 80 -4.17 -52.47 16.60
CA PHE A 80 -3.75 -52.07 17.95
C PHE A 80 -2.24 -51.77 17.95
N GLY A 81 -1.86 -50.49 18.04
CA GLY A 81 -0.46 -50.07 18.10
C GLY A 81 -0.30 -48.86 19.02
N ASN A 82 0.32 -49.06 20.19
CA ASN A 82 0.60 -47.98 21.15
C ASN A 82 1.83 -47.15 20.71
N GLY A 83 1.72 -46.49 19.56
CA GLY A 83 2.69 -45.51 19.09
C GLY A 83 2.26 -44.10 19.49
N LYS A 84 3.18 -43.30 20.04
CA LYS A 84 2.99 -41.84 20.11
C LYS A 84 2.97 -41.27 18.71
N VAL A 85 1.79 -41.19 18.10
CA VAL A 85 1.57 -40.46 16.85
C VAL A 85 1.88 -39.00 17.13
N HIS A 86 3.09 -38.56 16.77
CA HIS A 86 3.35 -37.15 16.53
C HIS A 86 2.54 -36.77 15.29
N THR A 87 1.30 -36.33 15.54
CA THR A 87 0.47 -35.60 14.60
C THR A 87 1.20 -34.30 14.28
N ARG A 88 2.15 -34.38 13.35
CA ARG A 88 2.91 -33.25 12.81
C ARG A 88 1.92 -32.37 12.06
N ARG A 89 1.18 -31.54 12.81
CA ARG A 89 0.13 -30.64 12.35
C ARG A 89 0.63 -29.96 11.08
N ARG A 90 -0.02 -30.26 9.97
CA ARG A 90 0.14 -29.49 8.74
C ARG A 90 -0.60 -28.17 8.97
N CYS A 91 0.08 -27.22 9.62
CA CYS A 91 -0.39 -25.83 9.67
C CYS A 91 -0.69 -25.40 8.23
N ARG A 92 -1.87 -24.83 8.00
CA ARG A 92 -2.37 -24.53 6.68
C ARG A 92 -1.44 -23.57 5.93
N ASN A 93 -1.39 -23.73 4.61
CA ASN A 93 -0.62 -22.81 3.76
C ASN A 93 -1.21 -21.40 3.84
N ARG A 94 -0.33 -20.43 4.15
CA ARG A 94 -0.65 -19.01 4.26
C ARG A 94 -1.21 -18.43 2.96
N PHE A 95 -2.24 -17.60 3.05
CA PHE A 95 -2.95 -16.91 1.98
C PHE A 95 -2.24 -15.63 1.50
N VAL A 96 -1.70 -14.80 2.40
CA VAL A 96 -0.88 -13.61 2.04
C VAL A 96 0.48 -13.68 2.73
N LYS A 97 1.56 -13.80 1.96
CA LYS A 97 2.94 -13.85 2.49
C LYS A 97 3.29 -12.57 3.25
N LYS A 98 4.22 -12.65 4.22
CA LYS A 98 4.75 -11.50 5.01
C LYS A 98 5.26 -10.31 4.19
N ASN A 99 5.53 -10.50 2.90
CA ASN A 99 5.93 -9.47 1.93
C ASN A 99 4.74 -8.85 1.17
N GLY A 100 3.50 -9.15 1.55
CA GLY A 100 2.26 -8.72 0.91
C GLY A 100 1.88 -9.48 -0.36
N GLN A 101 2.61 -10.53 -0.76
CA GLN A 101 2.29 -11.32 -1.94
C GLN A 101 1.21 -12.38 -1.64
N CYS A 102 0.06 -12.28 -2.30
CA CYS A 102 -0.99 -13.30 -2.24
C CYS A 102 -0.47 -14.62 -2.81
N ASN A 103 -0.81 -15.73 -2.15
CA ASN A 103 -0.35 -17.08 -2.44
C ASN A 103 -1.47 -17.89 -3.11
N ILE A 104 -2.01 -17.34 -4.20
CA ILE A 104 -3.19 -17.84 -4.92
C ILE A 104 -2.78 -18.05 -6.38
N GLU A 105 -3.21 -19.17 -6.96
CA GLU A 105 -3.09 -19.44 -8.40
C GLU A 105 -4.48 -19.63 -9.01
N PHE A 106 -4.73 -18.95 -10.14
CA PHE A 106 -6.02 -18.98 -10.83
C PHE A 106 -6.00 -20.02 -11.95
N ALA A 107 -6.48 -21.23 -11.65
CA ALA A 107 -6.75 -22.28 -12.62
C ALA A 107 -8.02 -22.00 -13.43
N ASN A 108 -8.17 -22.68 -14.58
CA ASN A 108 -9.38 -22.73 -15.41
C ASN A 108 -10.03 -21.37 -15.71
N MET A 109 -9.21 -20.37 -16.02
CA MET A 109 -9.68 -19.10 -16.57
C MET A 109 -9.80 -19.21 -18.10
N ASP A 110 -10.96 -19.61 -18.59
CA ASP A 110 -11.26 -19.55 -20.02
C ASP A 110 -11.21 -18.09 -20.54
N GLU A 111 -10.96 -17.93 -21.85
CA GLU A 111 -10.76 -16.64 -22.53
C GLU A 111 -9.60 -15.75 -22.02
N LYS A 112 -8.77 -16.22 -21.08
CA LYS A 112 -7.71 -15.40 -20.44
C LYS A 112 -6.82 -14.66 -21.44
N SER A 113 -6.41 -15.29 -22.54
CA SER A 113 -5.61 -14.65 -23.59
C SER A 113 -6.34 -13.47 -24.25
N GLN A 114 -7.62 -13.62 -24.61
CA GLN A 114 -8.41 -12.56 -25.25
C GLN A 114 -8.65 -11.38 -24.30
N ARG A 115 -8.96 -11.64 -23.03
CA ARG A 115 -9.22 -10.59 -22.03
C ARG A 115 -7.95 -9.77 -21.72
N TYR A 116 -6.78 -10.41 -21.65
CA TYR A 116 -5.49 -9.71 -21.48
C TYR A 116 -5.02 -9.00 -22.77
N LEU A 117 -5.45 -9.44 -23.96
CA LEU A 117 -5.20 -8.74 -25.22
C LEU A 117 -6.12 -7.52 -25.41
N ALA A 118 -7.36 -7.58 -24.93
CA ALA A 118 -8.26 -6.43 -24.89
C ALA A 118 -7.71 -5.31 -24.00
N ASP A 119 -7.15 -5.66 -22.82
CA ASP A 119 -6.37 -4.73 -21.99
C ASP A 119 -4.85 -4.87 -22.20
N MET A 120 -4.43 -4.64 -23.45
CA MET A 120 -3.02 -4.64 -23.83
C MET A 120 -2.20 -3.56 -23.08
N PHE A 121 -2.81 -2.42 -22.73
CA PHE A 121 -2.09 -1.32 -22.10
C PHE A 121 -1.72 -1.61 -20.65
N THR A 122 -2.65 -2.04 -19.79
CA THR A 122 -2.27 -2.38 -18.41
C THR A 122 -1.30 -3.56 -18.39
N THR A 123 -1.54 -4.56 -19.24
CA THR A 123 -0.66 -5.73 -19.43
C THR A 123 0.78 -5.33 -19.77
N CYS A 124 0.97 -4.44 -20.76
CA CYS A 124 2.30 -3.92 -21.14
C CYS A 124 2.99 -3.13 -20.00
N VAL A 125 2.20 -2.37 -19.23
CA VAL A 125 2.72 -1.61 -18.08
C VAL A 125 2.91 -2.51 -16.83
N ASP A 126 2.35 -3.72 -16.78
CA ASP A 126 2.51 -4.68 -15.66
C ASP A 126 3.65 -5.70 -15.84
N ILE A 127 3.95 -6.16 -17.06
CA ILE A 127 5.05 -7.11 -17.34
C ILE A 127 6.42 -6.62 -16.84
N ARG A 128 7.38 -7.53 -16.63
CA ARG A 128 8.74 -7.14 -16.16
C ARG A 128 9.43 -6.21 -17.16
N TRP A 129 10.19 -5.23 -16.67
CA TRP A 129 10.93 -4.24 -17.48
C TRP A 129 11.68 -4.83 -18.69
N ARG A 130 12.34 -5.98 -18.53
CA ARG A 130 13.05 -6.66 -19.62
C ARG A 130 12.14 -7.00 -20.80
N TYR A 131 10.91 -7.47 -20.55
CA TYR A 131 9.96 -7.82 -21.61
C TYR A 131 9.31 -6.58 -22.24
N MET A 132 9.02 -5.53 -21.46
CA MET A 132 8.50 -4.29 -22.02
C MET A 132 9.52 -3.64 -22.97
N LEU A 133 10.78 -3.54 -22.56
CA LEU A 133 11.84 -3.02 -23.41
C LEU A 133 12.07 -3.91 -24.64
N LEU A 134 12.05 -5.24 -24.49
CA LEU A 134 12.12 -6.19 -25.61
C LEU A 134 10.99 -5.96 -26.63
N ILE A 135 9.75 -5.77 -26.18
CA ILE A 135 8.59 -5.53 -27.06
C ILE A 135 8.77 -4.23 -27.86
N PHE A 136 9.19 -3.12 -27.21
CA PHE A 136 9.47 -1.88 -27.93
C PHE A 136 10.66 -2.03 -28.89
N SER A 137 11.77 -2.67 -28.48
CA SER A 137 12.90 -2.93 -29.38
C SER A 137 12.52 -3.79 -30.59
N LEU A 138 11.64 -4.79 -30.42
CA LEU A 138 11.10 -5.60 -31.51
C LEU A 138 10.16 -4.79 -32.42
N ALA A 139 9.34 -3.89 -31.86
CA ALA A 139 8.49 -3.00 -32.65
C ALA A 139 9.30 -2.03 -33.52
N PHE A 140 10.33 -1.39 -32.96
CA PHE A 140 11.27 -0.58 -33.75
C PHE A 140 11.96 -1.41 -34.84
N LEU A 141 12.58 -2.53 -34.48
CA LEU A 141 13.27 -3.39 -35.45
C LEU A 141 12.33 -3.88 -36.57
N ALA A 142 11.10 -4.27 -36.24
CA ALA A 142 10.09 -4.67 -37.22
C ALA A 142 9.69 -3.52 -38.16
N SER A 143 9.50 -2.30 -37.63
CA SER A 143 9.21 -1.11 -38.46
C SER A 143 10.40 -0.75 -39.38
N TRP A 144 11.63 -0.71 -38.87
CA TRP A 144 12.83 -0.44 -39.68
C TRP A 144 13.02 -1.48 -40.78
N LEU A 145 12.79 -2.77 -40.50
CA LEU A 145 12.82 -3.84 -41.49
C LEU A 145 11.69 -3.71 -42.52
N LEU A 146 10.46 -3.39 -42.09
CA LEU A 146 9.31 -3.23 -42.98
C LEU A 146 9.54 -2.10 -43.99
N PHE A 147 9.86 -0.88 -43.52
CA PHE A 147 10.16 0.24 -44.41
C PHE A 147 11.45 0.02 -45.21
N GLY A 148 12.46 -0.67 -44.65
CA GLY A 148 13.68 -1.04 -45.36
C GLY A 148 13.43 -2.00 -46.52
N VAL A 149 12.54 -2.98 -46.35
CA VAL A 149 12.06 -3.84 -47.44
C VAL A 149 11.28 -3.02 -48.47
N ILE A 150 10.42 -2.08 -48.05
CA ILE A 150 9.63 -1.26 -48.99
C ILE A 150 10.54 -0.36 -49.83
N PHE A 151 11.51 0.35 -49.24
CA PHE A 151 12.47 1.15 -50.01
C PHE A 151 13.37 0.29 -50.91
N TRP A 152 13.75 -0.92 -50.48
CA TRP A 152 14.46 -1.86 -51.35
C TRP A 152 13.61 -2.31 -52.54
N VAL A 153 12.32 -2.62 -52.34
CA VAL A 153 11.38 -2.96 -53.42
C VAL A 153 11.14 -1.79 -54.36
N ILE A 154 11.03 -0.55 -53.85
CA ILE A 154 10.93 0.66 -54.70
C ILE A 154 12.18 0.83 -55.56
N ALA A 155 13.38 0.71 -54.97
CA ALA A 155 14.64 0.81 -55.67
C ALA A 155 14.80 -0.29 -56.75
N VAL A 156 14.40 -1.53 -56.44
CA VAL A 156 14.38 -2.65 -57.41
C VAL A 156 13.36 -2.40 -58.54
N ALA A 157 12.16 -1.88 -58.22
CA ALA A 157 11.11 -1.63 -59.20
C ALA A 157 11.42 -0.43 -60.13
N HIS A 158 12.20 0.55 -59.67
CA HIS A 158 12.64 1.67 -60.50
C HIS A 158 13.90 1.35 -61.35
N GLY A 159 14.73 0.41 -60.86
CA GLY A 159 16.01 0.03 -61.48
C GLY A 159 17.24 0.66 -60.81
N ASP A 160 17.11 1.23 -59.60
CA ASP A 160 18.16 1.98 -58.90
C ASP A 160 19.36 1.12 -58.43
N LEU A 161 19.23 -0.22 -58.48
CA LEU A 161 20.31 -1.16 -58.12
C LEU A 161 21.24 -1.49 -59.29
N GLU A 162 20.85 -1.18 -60.53
CA GLU A 162 21.71 -1.42 -61.70
C GLU A 162 22.68 -0.24 -61.90
N PRO A 163 23.98 -0.49 -62.15
CA PRO A 163 24.92 0.60 -62.40
C PRO A 163 24.51 1.37 -63.66
N ALA A 164 24.44 2.70 -63.54
CA ALA A 164 23.87 3.58 -64.57
C ALA A 164 24.75 3.69 -65.83
N GLU A 165 24.70 2.69 -66.71
CA GLU A 165 25.41 2.70 -68.00
C GLU A 165 24.78 3.71 -68.99
N GLY A 166 25.30 4.95 -68.96
CA GLY A 166 25.18 5.89 -70.07
C GLY A 166 23.93 6.76 -70.11
N ARG A 167 23.04 6.71 -69.11
CA ARG A 167 21.94 7.69 -68.96
C ARG A 167 21.90 8.24 -67.54
N GLY A 168 21.84 9.56 -67.42
CA GLY A 168 21.72 10.28 -66.14
C GLY A 168 20.31 10.14 -65.55
N ARG A 169 19.98 8.93 -65.09
CA ARG A 169 18.72 8.62 -64.42
C ARG A 169 18.88 8.90 -62.93
N THR A 170 18.13 9.87 -62.44
CA THR A 170 18.01 10.23 -61.02
C THR A 170 17.29 9.09 -60.27
N PRO A 171 17.90 8.49 -59.23
CA PRO A 171 17.29 7.38 -58.51
C PRO A 171 16.24 7.88 -57.50
N CYS A 172 15.31 7.03 -57.08
CA CYS A 172 14.29 7.39 -56.09
C CYS A 172 14.89 7.76 -54.73
N VAL A 173 15.97 7.06 -54.34
CA VAL A 173 16.76 7.35 -53.13
C VAL A 173 18.25 7.19 -53.45
N LEU A 174 19.03 8.22 -53.17
CA LEU A 174 20.47 8.24 -53.42
C LEU A 174 21.21 7.18 -52.57
N GLN A 175 22.21 6.53 -53.18
CA GLN A 175 23.13 5.58 -52.53
C GLN A 175 22.50 4.29 -51.97
N VAL A 176 21.35 3.85 -52.51
CA VAL A 176 20.67 2.58 -52.12
C VAL A 176 21.12 1.40 -52.99
N HIS A 177 22.38 0.99 -52.83
CA HIS A 177 23.02 -0.11 -53.60
C HIS A 177 22.58 -1.54 -53.19
N GLY A 178 21.46 -1.69 -52.47
CA GLY A 178 20.98 -2.98 -51.99
C GLY A 178 20.29 -2.94 -50.62
N PHE A 179 19.81 -4.09 -50.15
CA PHE A 179 18.97 -4.20 -48.95
C PHE A 179 19.56 -3.53 -47.69
N MET A 180 20.85 -3.74 -47.41
CA MET A 180 21.50 -3.11 -46.24
C MET A 180 21.53 -1.57 -46.33
N ALA A 181 21.63 -1.00 -47.54
CA ALA A 181 21.57 0.45 -47.72
C ALA A 181 20.14 0.99 -47.56
N ALA A 182 19.12 0.24 -48.01
CA ALA A 182 17.71 0.57 -47.80
C ALA A 182 17.29 0.45 -46.32
N PHE A 183 17.81 -0.55 -45.61
CA PHE A 183 17.61 -0.71 -44.17
C PHE A 183 18.29 0.40 -43.35
N LEU A 184 19.52 0.80 -43.72
CA LEU A 184 20.17 1.97 -43.11
C LEU A 184 19.38 3.25 -43.38
N PHE A 185 18.93 3.50 -44.62
CA PHE A 185 18.07 4.64 -44.94
C PHE A 185 16.77 4.65 -44.11
N SER A 186 16.10 3.50 -44.00
CA SER A 186 14.91 3.32 -43.15
C SER A 186 15.15 3.69 -41.68
N ILE A 187 16.31 3.31 -41.10
CA ILE A 187 16.71 3.74 -39.76
C ILE A 187 16.96 5.26 -39.75
N GLU A 188 17.77 5.78 -40.67
CA GLU A 188 18.15 7.21 -40.76
C GLU A 188 16.92 8.13 -40.84
N THR A 189 15.89 7.72 -41.60
CA THR A 189 14.60 8.42 -41.73
C THR A 189 13.76 8.30 -40.47
N GLN A 190 13.48 7.08 -39.97
CA GLN A 190 12.53 6.91 -38.85
C GLN A 190 13.08 7.40 -37.51
N THR A 191 14.39 7.29 -37.28
CA THR A 191 15.04 7.81 -36.07
C THR A 191 15.44 9.29 -36.18
N THR A 192 15.13 9.93 -37.32
CA THR A 192 15.47 11.32 -37.65
C THR A 192 16.98 11.66 -37.59
N ILE A 193 17.86 10.66 -37.68
CA ILE A 193 19.32 10.86 -37.68
C ILE A 193 19.79 11.52 -38.98
N GLY A 194 19.21 11.14 -40.13
CA GLY A 194 19.39 11.77 -41.43
C GLY A 194 20.84 12.17 -41.79
N TYR A 195 21.75 11.20 -41.96
CA TYR A 195 23.17 11.49 -42.27
C TYR A 195 23.40 12.20 -43.62
N GLY A 196 22.36 12.32 -44.47
CA GLY A 196 22.39 13.07 -45.73
C GLY A 196 23.07 12.36 -46.90
N LEU A 197 23.86 11.31 -46.65
CA LEU A 197 24.45 10.46 -47.70
C LEU A 197 23.39 9.68 -48.48
N ARG A 198 22.30 9.29 -47.81
CA ARG A 198 21.11 8.67 -48.41
C ARG A 198 19.95 9.65 -48.29
N CYS A 199 19.40 10.07 -49.42
CA CYS A 199 18.34 11.09 -49.46
C CYS A 199 17.34 10.74 -50.57
N VAL A 200 16.07 11.01 -50.31
CA VAL A 200 14.96 10.82 -51.27
C VAL A 200 14.97 11.94 -52.32
N THR A 201 14.63 11.60 -53.56
CA THR A 201 14.50 12.57 -54.66
C THR A 201 13.03 12.83 -55.01
N GLU A 202 12.77 13.88 -55.80
CA GLU A 202 11.41 14.25 -56.23
C GLU A 202 10.86 13.39 -57.39
N GLU A 203 11.70 12.55 -58.02
CA GLU A 203 11.33 11.69 -59.15
C GLU A 203 10.23 10.67 -58.83
N CYS A 204 10.19 10.21 -57.58
CA CYS A 204 9.38 9.06 -57.17
C CYS A 204 8.38 9.46 -56.07
N PRO A 205 7.17 9.94 -56.43
CA PRO A 205 6.13 10.31 -55.47
C PRO A 205 5.79 9.22 -54.45
N VAL A 206 5.93 7.95 -54.84
CA VAL A 206 5.76 6.79 -53.94
C VAL A 206 6.83 6.78 -52.84
N ALA A 207 8.10 7.07 -53.15
CA ALA A 207 9.16 7.15 -52.15
C ALA A 207 8.94 8.31 -51.18
N VAL A 208 8.53 9.49 -51.69
CA VAL A 208 8.17 10.65 -50.87
C VAL A 208 6.98 10.34 -49.93
N PHE A 209 5.93 9.70 -50.45
CA PHE A 209 4.79 9.26 -49.63
C PHE A 209 5.21 8.24 -48.57
N MET A 210 6.08 7.27 -48.91
CA MET A 210 6.58 6.29 -47.95
C MET A 210 7.43 6.92 -46.84
N VAL A 211 8.22 7.95 -47.14
CA VAL A 211 8.95 8.75 -46.12
C VAL A 211 7.97 9.47 -45.19
N VAL A 212 6.93 10.12 -45.73
CA VAL A 212 5.90 10.78 -44.90
C VAL A 212 5.15 9.78 -44.01
N ALA A 213 4.76 8.63 -44.55
CA ALA A 213 4.13 7.56 -43.80
C ALA A 213 5.05 6.98 -42.71
N GLN A 214 6.35 6.83 -43.00
CA GLN A 214 7.34 6.37 -42.02
C GLN A 214 7.51 7.35 -40.87
N SER A 215 7.60 8.65 -41.14
CA SER A 215 7.70 9.68 -40.10
C SER A 215 6.48 9.67 -39.18
N ILE A 216 5.27 9.54 -39.73
CA ILE A 216 4.03 9.44 -38.95
C ILE A 216 4.04 8.18 -38.07
N VAL A 217 4.39 7.02 -38.62
CA VAL A 217 4.46 5.74 -37.88
C VAL A 217 5.54 5.79 -36.79
N GLY A 218 6.71 6.39 -37.06
CA GLY A 218 7.77 6.60 -36.08
C GLY A 218 7.28 7.38 -34.86
N CYS A 219 6.73 8.59 -35.09
CA CYS A 219 6.18 9.43 -34.02
C CYS A 219 5.09 8.74 -33.20
N ILE A 220 4.27 7.87 -33.81
CA ILE A 220 3.26 7.07 -33.10
C ILE A 220 3.93 6.02 -32.17
N ILE A 221 4.91 5.27 -32.67
CA ILE A 221 5.64 4.26 -31.87
C ILE A 221 6.39 4.93 -30.71
N ASP A 222 7.07 6.05 -30.95
CA ASP A 222 7.76 6.83 -29.91
C ASP A 222 6.78 7.34 -28.84
N SER A 223 5.61 7.85 -29.25
CA SER A 223 4.57 8.32 -28.33
C SER A 223 4.05 7.19 -27.43
N PHE A 224 3.82 6.00 -27.99
CA PHE A 224 3.44 4.81 -27.21
C PHE A 224 4.56 4.34 -26.27
N MET A 225 5.82 4.36 -26.71
CA MET A 225 6.98 4.02 -25.87
C MET A 225 7.09 4.97 -24.67
N ILE A 226 7.09 6.28 -24.92
CA ILE A 226 7.22 7.30 -23.86
C ILE A 226 6.03 7.20 -22.89
N GLY A 227 4.80 7.07 -23.40
CA GLY A 227 3.61 6.90 -22.57
C GLY A 227 3.66 5.66 -21.67
N ALA A 228 4.05 4.51 -22.21
CA ALA A 228 4.18 3.27 -21.45
C ALA A 228 5.31 3.31 -20.42
N ILE A 229 6.48 3.87 -20.78
CA ILE A 229 7.61 4.06 -19.85
C ILE A 229 7.20 4.99 -18.70
N MET A 230 6.59 6.15 -18.99
CA MET A 230 6.16 7.11 -17.97
C MET A 230 5.10 6.50 -17.04
N ALA A 231 4.07 5.85 -17.59
CA ALA A 231 3.05 5.15 -16.81
C ALA A 231 3.66 4.05 -15.92
N LYS A 232 4.70 3.36 -16.39
CA LYS A 232 5.41 2.34 -15.62
C LYS A 232 6.31 2.91 -14.53
N MET A 233 6.97 4.04 -14.78
CA MET A 233 7.79 4.75 -13.79
C MET A 233 6.95 5.35 -12.66
N ALA A 234 5.76 5.85 -12.97
CA ALA A 234 4.83 6.41 -11.98
C ALA A 234 4.29 5.36 -10.98
N ARG A 235 4.18 4.08 -11.39
CA ARG A 235 3.49 3.04 -10.59
C ARG A 235 4.10 2.87 -9.18
N PRO A 236 3.34 3.10 -8.09
CA PRO A 236 3.87 3.16 -6.72
C PRO A 236 4.19 1.79 -6.08
N LYS A 237 4.28 0.70 -6.86
CA LYS A 237 4.58 -0.67 -6.38
C LYS A 237 5.89 -0.75 -5.60
N LYS A 238 6.85 0.16 -5.85
CA LYS A 238 8.09 0.27 -5.09
C LYS A 238 7.97 0.97 -3.73
N ARG A 239 6.93 1.80 -3.52
CA ARG A 239 6.72 2.50 -2.24
C ARG A 239 6.08 1.61 -1.17
N ALA A 240 5.28 0.62 -1.57
CA ALA A 240 4.81 -0.44 -0.67
C ALA A 240 5.98 -1.21 -0.02
N GLN A 241 7.13 -1.34 -0.71
CA GLN A 241 8.35 -1.95 -0.14
C GLN A 241 9.07 -1.07 0.90
N THR A 242 8.60 0.16 1.14
CA THR A 242 9.11 1.09 2.17
C THR A 242 8.11 1.37 3.28
N LEU A 243 6.97 0.67 3.27
CA LEU A 243 6.05 0.57 4.39
C LEU A 243 6.33 -0.75 5.11
N LEU A 244 6.47 -0.69 6.44
CA LEU A 244 6.94 -1.80 7.27
C LEU A 244 5.84 -2.22 8.24
N PHE A 245 5.61 -3.53 8.35
CA PHE A 245 4.76 -4.14 9.38
C PHE A 245 5.63 -4.83 10.43
N SER A 246 5.15 -4.95 11.67
CA SER A 246 5.82 -5.78 12.69
C SER A 246 5.90 -7.24 12.23
N HIS A 247 6.88 -8.01 12.73
CA HIS A 247 6.99 -9.43 12.36
C HIS A 247 5.89 -10.25 13.03
N ASN A 248 5.59 -9.90 14.28
CA ASN A 248 4.51 -10.46 15.08
C ASN A 248 3.39 -9.41 15.27
N ALA A 249 2.18 -9.89 15.53
CA ALA A 249 1.19 -9.11 16.27
C ALA A 249 1.27 -9.51 17.75
N VAL A 250 0.65 -8.74 18.64
CA VAL A 250 0.61 -9.03 20.08
C VAL A 250 -0.81 -8.87 20.61
N VAL A 251 -1.18 -9.67 21.61
CA VAL A 251 -2.44 -9.49 22.36
C VAL A 251 -2.06 -9.07 23.78
N ALA A 252 -2.58 -7.93 24.24
CA ALA A 252 -2.30 -7.40 25.58
C ALA A 252 -3.44 -6.53 26.09
N LEU A 253 -3.49 -6.37 27.41
CA LEU A 253 -4.41 -5.43 28.04
C LEU A 253 -3.95 -3.99 27.80
N ARG A 254 -4.86 -3.10 27.40
CA ARG A 254 -4.67 -1.65 27.35
C ARG A 254 -5.94 -0.96 27.83
N ASP A 255 -5.80 0.01 28.72
CA ASP A 255 -6.90 0.86 29.21
C ASP A 255 -8.12 0.06 29.72
N GLY A 256 -7.84 -1.09 30.36
CA GLY A 256 -8.84 -2.02 30.92
C GLY A 256 -9.41 -3.05 29.94
N LYS A 257 -9.08 -2.97 28.65
CA LYS A 257 -9.61 -3.80 27.56
C LYS A 257 -8.55 -4.73 26.98
N LEU A 258 -8.94 -5.89 26.45
CA LEU A 258 -8.04 -6.78 25.74
C LEU A 258 -7.97 -6.38 24.26
N CYS A 259 -6.78 -6.09 23.73
CA CYS A 259 -6.64 -5.65 22.34
C CYS A 259 -5.60 -6.48 21.59
N LEU A 260 -5.91 -6.80 20.33
CA LEU A 260 -4.93 -7.23 19.33
C LEU A 260 -4.20 -5.98 18.80
N MET A 261 -2.89 -6.07 18.63
CA MET A 261 -2.06 -4.94 18.21
C MET A 261 -0.98 -5.36 17.21
N TRP A 262 -0.74 -4.54 16.18
CA TRP A 262 0.39 -4.67 15.27
C TRP A 262 0.99 -3.30 14.96
N ARG A 263 2.25 -3.27 14.52
CA ARG A 263 2.95 -2.01 14.22
C ARG A 263 2.99 -1.75 12.72
N VAL A 264 2.80 -0.49 12.33
CA VAL A 264 3.05 0.02 10.98
C VAL A 264 4.09 1.14 11.04
N GLY A 265 4.92 1.28 10.00
CA GLY A 265 5.97 2.30 9.94
C GLY A 265 6.30 2.72 8.51
N ASN A 266 6.81 3.95 8.38
CA ASN A 266 7.22 4.53 7.11
C ASN A 266 8.75 4.74 7.10
N LEU A 267 9.46 4.00 6.24
CA LEU A 267 10.92 4.05 6.14
C LEU A 267 11.43 5.26 5.33
N ARG A 268 10.53 6.13 4.85
CA ARG A 268 10.86 7.37 4.13
C ARG A 268 10.34 8.60 4.88
N LYS A 269 11.04 9.72 4.73
CA LYS A 269 10.56 11.04 5.24
C LYS A 269 9.32 11.56 4.50
N SER A 270 9.10 11.13 3.27
CA SER A 270 7.91 11.45 2.46
C SER A 270 6.65 10.86 3.08
N HIS A 271 5.58 11.65 3.22
CA HIS A 271 4.34 11.27 3.90
C HIS A 271 3.45 10.36 3.04
N ILE A 272 2.71 9.44 3.66
CA ILE A 272 1.56 8.80 3.02
C ILE A 272 0.34 9.67 3.34
N VAL A 273 -0.31 10.19 2.31
CA VAL A 273 -1.48 11.07 2.43
C VAL A 273 -2.73 10.18 2.48
N GLU A 274 -3.74 10.52 3.29
CA GLU A 274 -4.95 9.70 3.49
C GLU A 274 -4.64 8.23 3.82
N ALA A 275 -3.60 8.02 4.63
CA ALA A 275 -3.21 6.70 5.08
C ALA A 275 -4.30 6.11 5.98
N HIS A 276 -4.77 4.91 5.67
CA HIS A 276 -5.77 4.20 6.48
C HIS A 276 -5.49 2.70 6.52
N VAL A 277 -5.95 2.04 7.60
CA VAL A 277 -5.69 0.63 7.87
C VAL A 277 -6.96 -0.21 7.87
N ARG A 278 -6.83 -1.47 7.45
CA ARG A 278 -7.89 -2.48 7.48
C ARG A 278 -7.30 -3.82 7.91
N ALA A 279 -8.10 -4.66 8.54
CA ALA A 279 -7.69 -6.01 8.95
C ALA A 279 -8.83 -7.01 8.73
N GLN A 280 -8.48 -8.25 8.39
CA GLN A 280 -9.45 -9.31 8.12
C GLN A 280 -8.96 -10.64 8.69
N LEU A 281 -9.85 -11.38 9.34
CA LEU A 281 -9.64 -12.76 9.78
C LEU A 281 -10.04 -13.73 8.67
N ILE A 282 -9.11 -14.61 8.29
CA ILE A 282 -9.30 -15.59 7.22
C ILE A 282 -9.22 -17.02 7.79
N LYS A 283 -10.37 -17.68 7.86
CA LYS A 283 -10.54 -19.08 8.29
C LYS A 283 -11.61 -19.78 7.42
N PRO A 284 -11.57 -21.12 7.30
CA PRO A 284 -12.71 -21.83 6.71
C PRO A 284 -13.90 -21.75 7.68
N ARG A 285 -15.12 -21.68 7.16
CA ARG A 285 -16.34 -21.70 7.97
C ARG A 285 -17.39 -22.60 7.34
N VAL A 286 -18.18 -23.26 8.19
CA VAL A 286 -19.47 -23.86 7.80
C VAL A 286 -20.57 -22.96 8.36
N THR A 287 -21.58 -22.64 7.57
CA THR A 287 -22.74 -21.85 8.02
C THR A 287 -23.73 -22.72 8.81
N GLU A 288 -24.73 -22.12 9.47
CA GLU A 288 -25.74 -22.89 10.24
C GLU A 288 -26.65 -23.70 9.30
N GLU A 289 -26.81 -23.25 8.06
CA GLU A 289 -27.49 -23.94 6.96
C GLU A 289 -26.64 -25.05 6.32
N GLY A 290 -25.36 -25.17 6.71
CA GLY A 290 -24.43 -26.21 6.23
C GLY A 290 -23.61 -25.85 4.99
N GLU A 291 -23.59 -24.59 4.54
CA GLU A 291 -22.71 -24.17 3.43
C GLU A 291 -21.25 -24.13 3.89
N TYR A 292 -20.33 -24.74 3.12
CA TYR A 292 -18.89 -24.72 3.40
C TYR A 292 -18.19 -23.62 2.60
N ILE A 293 -17.70 -22.60 3.31
CA ILE A 293 -16.91 -21.48 2.78
C ILE A 293 -15.41 -21.79 3.01
N PRO A 294 -14.61 -22.06 1.95
CA PRO A 294 -13.22 -22.49 2.12
C PRO A 294 -12.29 -21.45 2.76
N LEU A 295 -12.56 -20.17 2.52
CA LEU A 295 -11.84 -19.01 3.05
C LEU A 295 -12.84 -17.86 3.24
N ASP A 296 -13.50 -17.84 4.40
CA ASP A 296 -14.32 -16.68 4.79
C ASP A 296 -13.40 -15.50 5.17
N GLN A 297 -13.86 -14.27 4.96
CA GLN A 297 -13.10 -13.03 5.16
C GLN A 297 -13.88 -12.09 6.08
N ILE A 298 -13.73 -12.32 7.39
CA ILE A 298 -14.44 -11.56 8.42
C ILE A 298 -13.61 -10.32 8.74
N ASP A 299 -14.21 -9.12 8.68
CA ASP A 299 -13.51 -7.88 8.98
C ASP A 299 -13.16 -7.77 10.49
N ILE A 300 -12.14 -6.97 10.81
CA ILE A 300 -11.64 -6.74 12.17
C ILE A 300 -11.62 -5.23 12.38
N ASP A 301 -12.57 -4.70 13.17
CA ASP A 301 -12.67 -3.25 13.37
C ASP A 301 -11.41 -2.67 14.03
N VAL A 302 -10.90 -1.61 13.41
CA VAL A 302 -9.78 -0.77 13.88
C VAL A 302 -10.25 0.66 14.19
N GLY A 303 -11.57 0.83 14.37
CA GLY A 303 -12.27 2.09 14.63
C GLY A 303 -12.82 2.77 13.38
N PHE A 304 -13.23 2.02 12.35
CA PHE A 304 -13.73 2.55 11.07
C PHE A 304 -14.96 3.45 11.25
N ASP A 305 -15.95 3.03 12.05
CA ASP A 305 -17.17 3.82 12.33
C ASP A 305 -16.88 5.17 13.01
N LYS A 306 -15.75 5.24 13.72
CA LYS A 306 -15.25 6.45 14.39
C LYS A 306 -14.24 7.22 13.52
N GLY A 307 -13.90 6.68 12.35
CA GLY A 307 -12.89 7.18 11.44
C GLY A 307 -11.47 7.23 12.03
N LEU A 308 -11.14 6.30 12.94
CA LEU A 308 -9.84 6.14 13.61
C LEU A 308 -8.88 5.20 12.84
N ASP A 309 -9.42 4.48 11.85
CA ASP A 309 -8.69 3.75 10.82
C ASP A 309 -7.72 4.64 10.03
N ARG A 310 -8.07 5.93 9.89
CA ARG A 310 -7.27 6.98 9.22
C ARG A 310 -6.15 7.46 10.14
N ILE A 311 -4.90 7.26 9.72
CA ILE A 311 -3.71 7.48 10.53
C ILE A 311 -2.75 8.51 9.94
N PHE A 312 -2.12 9.32 10.80
CA PHE A 312 -1.06 10.25 10.38
C PHE A 312 0.33 9.60 10.52
N LEU A 313 0.71 8.78 9.54
CA LEU A 313 1.89 7.90 9.62
C LEU A 313 3.22 8.65 9.40
N VAL A 314 3.72 9.30 10.46
CA VAL A 314 5.05 9.92 10.54
C VAL A 314 6.03 9.04 11.33
N SER A 315 5.66 8.70 12.58
CA SER A 315 6.39 7.74 13.42
C SER A 315 5.70 6.37 13.38
N PRO A 316 6.35 5.28 13.85
CA PRO A 316 5.73 3.96 13.94
C PRO A 316 4.49 3.89 14.84
N ILE A 317 3.30 3.84 14.22
CA ILE A 317 2.02 3.70 14.92
C ILE A 317 1.79 2.23 15.28
N THR A 318 1.26 1.99 16.48
CA THR A 318 0.71 0.69 16.86
C THR A 318 -0.79 0.74 16.60
N ILE A 319 -1.27 -0.02 15.62
CA ILE A 319 -2.68 -0.21 15.34
C ILE A 319 -3.28 -1.08 16.46
N LEU A 320 -4.54 -0.84 16.79
CA LEU A 320 -5.30 -1.60 17.77
C LEU A 320 -6.58 -2.11 17.13
N HIS A 321 -6.94 -3.34 17.47
CA HIS A 321 -8.30 -3.86 17.41
C HIS A 321 -8.72 -4.17 18.84
N GLU A 322 -9.86 -3.63 19.28
CA GLU A 322 -10.46 -3.96 20.57
C GLU A 322 -11.19 -5.31 20.45
N ILE A 323 -10.89 -6.25 21.35
CA ILE A 323 -11.56 -7.55 21.35
C ILE A 323 -12.82 -7.43 22.22
N ASP A 324 -13.88 -6.91 21.62
CA ASP A 324 -15.22 -6.76 22.20
C ASP A 324 -16.17 -7.91 21.77
N GLU A 325 -17.45 -7.83 22.15
CA GLU A 325 -18.49 -8.83 21.84
C GLU A 325 -18.75 -9.01 20.34
N ALA A 326 -18.42 -8.02 19.50
CA ALA A 326 -18.56 -8.09 18.04
C ALA A 326 -17.31 -8.68 17.35
N SER A 327 -16.18 -8.74 18.05
CA SER A 327 -14.92 -9.26 17.52
C SER A 327 -14.99 -10.74 17.15
N PRO A 328 -14.48 -11.16 15.98
CA PRO A 328 -14.33 -12.59 15.65
C PRO A 328 -13.25 -13.30 16.49
N LEU A 329 -12.58 -12.58 17.40
CA LEU A 329 -11.60 -13.08 18.36
C LEU A 329 -12.15 -13.15 19.81
N PHE A 330 -13.41 -12.74 20.06
CA PHE A 330 -13.98 -12.56 21.41
C PHE A 330 -13.83 -13.80 22.31
N GLY A 331 -14.11 -14.98 21.77
CA GLY A 331 -14.04 -16.26 22.48
C GLY A 331 -12.67 -16.96 22.43
N ILE A 332 -11.60 -16.32 21.92
CA ILE A 332 -10.28 -16.96 21.77
C ILE A 332 -9.41 -16.65 22.99
N SER A 333 -9.00 -17.69 23.73
CA SER A 333 -8.02 -17.58 24.82
C SER A 333 -6.58 -17.73 24.32
N ARG A 334 -5.61 -17.57 25.22
CA ARG A 334 -4.21 -17.89 24.93
C ARG A 334 -4.01 -19.32 24.45
N GLN A 335 -4.71 -20.29 25.06
CA GLN A 335 -4.53 -21.69 24.72
C GLN A 335 -5.12 -22.00 23.35
N ASP A 336 -6.27 -21.40 23.03
CA ASP A 336 -6.91 -21.56 21.72
C ASP A 336 -6.01 -21.02 20.62
N LEU A 337 -5.37 -19.86 20.82
CA LEU A 337 -4.40 -19.27 19.90
C LEU A 337 -3.18 -20.18 19.60
N GLU A 338 -2.75 -21.00 20.57
CA GLU A 338 -1.68 -22.00 20.37
C GLU A 338 -2.20 -23.25 19.61
N THR A 339 -3.52 -23.41 19.45
CA THR A 339 -4.19 -24.57 18.81
C THR A 339 -5.03 -24.27 17.57
N ASP A 340 -5.32 -23.01 17.26
CA ASP A 340 -6.17 -22.60 16.13
C ASP A 340 -5.41 -22.52 14.78
N ASP A 341 -6.16 -22.52 13.68
CA ASP A 341 -5.64 -22.31 12.31
C ASP A 341 -6.42 -21.21 11.57
N PHE A 342 -6.09 -19.96 11.90
CA PHE A 342 -6.54 -18.77 11.18
C PHE A 342 -5.36 -17.86 10.80
N GLU A 343 -5.61 -16.99 9.83
CA GLU A 343 -4.68 -15.96 9.36
C GLU A 343 -5.34 -14.59 9.46
N ILE A 344 -4.70 -13.64 10.14
CA ILE A 344 -5.10 -12.22 10.14
C ILE A 344 -4.32 -11.50 9.06
N VAL A 345 -4.98 -11.10 7.98
CA VAL A 345 -4.39 -10.25 6.94
C VAL A 345 -4.56 -8.79 7.36
N VAL A 346 -3.47 -8.01 7.26
CA VAL A 346 -3.47 -6.57 7.56
C VAL A 346 -3.10 -5.78 6.32
N ILE A 347 -3.79 -4.67 6.12
CA ILE A 347 -3.73 -3.83 4.93
C ILE A 347 -3.49 -2.39 5.39
N LEU A 348 -2.58 -1.70 4.69
CA LEU A 348 -2.32 -0.26 4.81
C LEU A 348 -2.44 0.36 3.43
N GLU A 349 -3.43 1.23 3.27
CA GLU A 349 -3.72 1.99 2.05
C GLU A 349 -3.40 3.47 2.25
N GLY A 350 -3.26 4.20 1.15
CA GLY A 350 -3.04 5.65 1.14
C GLY A 350 -2.29 6.12 -0.11
N MET A 351 -2.17 7.44 -0.26
CA MET A 351 -1.60 8.10 -1.43
C MET A 351 -0.11 8.42 -1.30
N VAL A 352 0.59 8.27 -2.42
CA VAL A 352 2.00 8.63 -2.61
C VAL A 352 2.10 10.13 -2.81
N GLU A 353 2.45 10.89 -1.76
CA GLU A 353 2.66 12.36 -1.75
C GLU A 353 3.19 12.98 -3.07
N ALA A 354 4.25 12.43 -3.66
CA ALA A 354 4.87 12.97 -4.87
C ALA A 354 4.13 12.68 -6.20
N THR A 355 3.11 11.81 -6.21
CA THR A 355 2.35 11.44 -7.43
C THR A 355 0.83 11.38 -7.24
N ALA A 356 0.32 11.58 -6.01
CA ALA A 356 -1.06 11.35 -5.59
C ALA A 356 -1.64 9.95 -5.92
N MET A 357 -0.83 8.98 -6.37
CA MET A 357 -1.31 7.64 -6.68
C MET A 357 -1.51 6.82 -5.41
N THR A 358 -2.61 6.07 -5.33
CA THR A 358 -2.86 5.13 -4.23
C THR A 358 -1.85 3.97 -4.24
N THR A 359 -1.47 3.51 -3.06
CA THR A 359 -0.62 2.33 -2.85
C THR A 359 -1.16 1.50 -1.69
N GLN A 360 -1.13 0.18 -1.85
CA GLN A 360 -1.61 -0.78 -0.85
C GLN A 360 -0.43 -1.67 -0.44
N ALA A 361 -0.03 -1.57 0.82
CA ALA A 361 0.89 -2.51 1.47
C ALA A 361 0.07 -3.53 2.27
N ARG A 362 0.54 -4.79 2.30
CA ARG A 362 -0.14 -5.90 2.98
C ARG A 362 0.86 -6.74 3.75
N SER A 363 0.41 -7.37 4.82
CA SER A 363 1.11 -8.44 5.55
C SER A 363 0.08 -9.41 6.14
N SER A 364 0.51 -10.47 6.80
CA SER A 364 -0.38 -11.30 7.60
C SER A 364 0.29 -11.86 8.85
N TYR A 365 -0.53 -12.29 9.81
CA TYR A 365 -0.14 -13.00 11.01
C TYR A 365 -0.93 -14.31 11.08
N LEU A 366 -0.22 -15.44 11.03
CA LEU A 366 -0.82 -16.72 11.43
C LEU A 366 -1.02 -16.71 12.94
N ALA A 367 -1.94 -17.54 13.46
CA ALA A 367 -2.18 -17.67 14.91
C ALA A 367 -0.88 -17.81 15.74
N ASN A 368 0.06 -18.66 15.29
CA ASN A 368 1.36 -18.87 15.93
C ASN A 368 2.38 -17.71 15.77
N GLU A 369 2.04 -16.63 15.09
CA GLU A 369 2.82 -15.39 14.99
C GLU A 369 2.26 -14.26 15.84
N ILE A 370 1.14 -14.49 16.53
CA ILE A 370 0.52 -13.57 17.47
C ILE A 370 1.02 -13.91 18.88
N LEU A 371 1.66 -12.96 19.55
CA LEU A 371 2.28 -13.18 20.86
C LEU A 371 1.34 -12.73 21.99
N TRP A 372 0.81 -13.69 22.75
CA TRP A 372 -0.11 -13.40 23.85
C TRP A 372 0.63 -12.92 25.11
N GLY A 373 0.23 -11.77 25.63
CA GLY A 373 0.84 -11.14 26.80
C GLY A 373 2.13 -10.37 26.48
N HIS A 374 2.29 -9.88 25.25
CA HIS A 374 3.44 -9.10 24.81
C HIS A 374 3.06 -7.64 24.52
N ARG A 375 4.00 -6.71 24.69
CA ARG A 375 3.88 -5.32 24.22
C ARG A 375 5.10 -4.92 23.39
N PHE A 376 4.90 -4.07 22.39
CA PHE A 376 6.00 -3.53 21.58
C PHE A 376 6.89 -2.58 22.41
N GLU A 377 8.20 -2.65 22.19
CA GLU A 377 9.15 -1.68 22.77
C GLU A 377 8.89 -0.25 22.22
N PRO A 378 9.06 0.81 23.03
CA PRO A 378 9.06 2.19 22.54
C PRO A 378 10.20 2.43 21.54
N VAL A 379 9.88 3.03 20.39
CA VAL A 379 10.84 3.37 19.32
C VAL A 379 11.05 4.85 19.13
N LEU A 380 10.14 5.67 19.67
CA LEU A 380 10.16 7.13 19.58
C LEU A 380 10.75 7.67 20.89
N PHE A 381 11.75 8.53 20.78
CA PHE A 381 12.33 9.21 21.93
C PHE A 381 12.77 10.63 21.57
N GLU A 382 12.78 11.51 22.57
CA GLU A 382 13.15 12.91 22.45
C GLU A 382 14.66 13.09 22.66
N GLU A 383 15.35 13.71 21.70
CA GLU A 383 16.77 14.04 21.77
C GLU A 383 16.96 15.56 21.67
N LYS A 384 16.95 16.22 22.83
CA LYS A 384 17.13 17.67 23.05
C LYS A 384 16.01 18.54 22.44
N ASN A 385 15.99 18.65 21.12
CA ASN A 385 15.10 19.55 20.35
C ASN A 385 14.41 18.82 19.18
N GLN A 386 14.58 17.50 19.06
CA GLN A 386 14.01 16.70 17.96
C GLN A 386 13.56 15.33 18.46
N TYR A 387 12.52 14.79 17.83
CA TYR A 387 12.14 13.39 18.00
C TYR A 387 12.97 12.49 17.09
N LYS A 388 13.42 11.37 17.64
CA LYS A 388 14.23 10.35 16.98
C LYS A 388 13.52 9.01 17.05
N ILE A 389 13.66 8.23 15.98
CA ILE A 389 13.04 6.91 15.84
C ILE A 389 14.15 5.90 15.62
N ASP A 390 14.27 4.89 16.48
CA ASP A 390 15.11 3.73 16.21
C ASP A 390 14.28 2.53 15.71
N TYR A 391 14.52 2.17 14.46
CA TYR A 391 13.90 1.01 13.82
C TYR A 391 14.48 -0.33 14.29
N SER A 392 15.63 -0.37 14.99
CA SER A 392 16.16 -1.60 15.59
C SER A 392 15.21 -2.20 16.65
N HIS A 393 14.40 -1.35 17.29
CA HIS A 393 13.38 -1.73 18.29
C HIS A 393 11.96 -1.87 17.68
N PHE A 394 11.79 -1.65 16.37
CA PHE A 394 10.48 -1.66 15.71
C PHE A 394 9.74 -3.00 15.86
N HIS A 395 10.44 -4.11 15.66
CA HIS A 395 9.90 -5.47 15.75
C HIS A 395 9.99 -6.08 17.16
N LYS A 396 10.69 -5.44 18.10
CA LYS A 396 10.93 -6.00 19.44
C LYS A 396 9.69 -5.92 20.33
N THR A 397 9.52 -6.94 21.17
CA THR A 397 8.45 -7.02 22.16
C THR A 397 8.98 -7.52 23.49
N TYR A 398 8.34 -7.10 24.59
CA TYR A 398 8.60 -7.59 25.94
C TYR A 398 7.34 -8.26 26.51
N GLU A 399 7.55 -9.25 27.38
CA GLU A 399 6.46 -9.95 28.09
C GLU A 399 5.83 -9.07 29.18
N VAL A 400 4.54 -9.28 29.40
CA VAL A 400 3.70 -8.57 30.37
C VAL A 400 2.94 -9.61 31.19
N PRO A 401 3.54 -10.14 32.28
CA PRO A 401 2.99 -11.27 33.05
C PRO A 401 1.60 -11.02 33.67
N SER A 402 1.20 -9.75 33.82
CA SER A 402 -0.13 -9.34 34.30
C SER A 402 -1.24 -9.43 33.25
N THR A 403 -0.94 -9.81 32.01
CA THR A 403 -1.97 -10.02 30.98
C THR A 403 -2.76 -11.30 31.30
N PRO A 404 -4.12 -11.24 31.39
CA PRO A 404 -4.94 -12.44 31.55
C PRO A 404 -4.72 -13.44 30.41
N ARG A 405 -4.94 -14.74 30.68
CA ARG A 405 -4.73 -15.83 29.69
C ARG A 405 -6.04 -16.39 29.11
N CYS A 406 -7.16 -16.10 29.74
CA CYS A 406 -8.50 -16.41 29.27
C CYS A 406 -8.93 -15.47 28.11
N SER A 407 -10.03 -15.80 27.44
CA SER A 407 -10.58 -15.01 26.34
C SER A 407 -11.16 -13.66 26.80
N ALA A 408 -11.48 -12.78 25.85
CA ALA A 408 -12.20 -11.54 26.17
C ALA A 408 -13.61 -11.84 26.71
N LYS A 409 -14.28 -12.87 26.17
CA LYS A 409 -15.55 -13.38 26.69
C LYS A 409 -15.44 -13.78 28.16
N ASP A 410 -14.44 -14.60 28.51
CA ASP A 410 -14.22 -15.02 29.89
C ASP A 410 -13.95 -13.81 30.81
N LEU A 411 -13.23 -12.79 30.33
CA LEU A 411 -12.97 -11.56 31.10
C LEU A 411 -14.24 -10.76 31.38
N VAL A 412 -15.18 -10.71 30.43
CA VAL A 412 -16.49 -10.08 30.60
C VAL A 412 -17.35 -10.88 31.57
N GLU A 413 -17.47 -12.20 31.36
CA GLU A 413 -18.27 -13.09 32.23
C GLU A 413 -17.75 -13.12 33.67
N ASN A 414 -16.44 -13.29 33.90
CA ASN A 414 -15.85 -13.27 35.24
C ASN A 414 -15.98 -11.90 35.94
N LYS A 415 -16.09 -10.79 35.19
CA LYS A 415 -16.34 -9.46 35.76
C LYS A 415 -17.79 -9.31 36.22
N PHE A 416 -18.75 -9.97 35.58
CA PHE A 416 -20.13 -10.05 36.07
C PHE A 416 -20.31 -11.06 37.21
N LEU A 417 -19.52 -12.14 37.22
CA LEU A 417 -19.48 -13.12 38.33
C LEU A 417 -18.70 -12.64 39.57
N LEU A 418 -18.16 -11.41 39.54
CA LEU A 418 -17.65 -10.69 40.71
C LEU A 418 -18.60 -9.55 41.08
N PRO A 419 -19.68 -9.82 41.85
CA PRO A 419 -20.44 -8.76 42.52
C PRO A 419 -19.51 -7.87 43.33
N SER A 420 -19.84 -6.57 43.40
CA SER A 420 -19.27 -5.69 44.42
C SER A 420 -19.58 -6.29 45.79
N ALA A 421 -18.55 -6.66 46.56
CA ALA A 421 -18.67 -7.35 47.85
C ALA A 421 -19.37 -6.53 48.96
N ASN A 422 -19.83 -5.31 48.63
CA ASN A 422 -20.50 -4.37 49.53
C ASN A 422 -22.00 -4.18 49.21
N SER A 423 -22.62 -5.05 48.40
CA SER A 423 -24.05 -4.96 48.05
C SER A 423 -24.88 -6.15 48.58
N PHE A 424 -24.68 -6.53 49.84
CA PHE A 424 -25.59 -7.41 50.58
C PHE A 424 -26.58 -6.55 51.37
N CYS A 425 -27.56 -5.96 50.68
CA CYS A 425 -28.56 -5.08 51.28
C CYS A 425 -29.64 -5.89 52.03
N TYR A 426 -30.23 -5.24 53.05
CA TYR A 426 -31.34 -5.77 53.84
C TYR A 426 -32.59 -6.03 52.98
N GLU A 427 -33.14 -7.24 53.08
CA GLU A 427 -34.59 -7.49 52.96
C GLU A 427 -35.04 -8.37 54.14
N ASN A 428 -35.56 -7.75 55.20
CA ASN A 428 -36.43 -8.42 56.18
C ASN A 428 -37.16 -7.43 57.14
N GLU A 429 -37.43 -6.21 56.68
CA GLU A 429 -38.09 -5.13 57.46
C GLU A 429 -39.37 -4.65 56.76
N LEU A 430 -40.26 -5.59 56.42
CA LEU A 430 -41.56 -5.28 55.77
C LEU A 430 -42.68 -6.30 56.10
N ALA A 431 -42.47 -7.17 57.11
CA ALA A 431 -43.38 -8.26 57.45
C ALA A 431 -44.25 -8.02 58.70
N PHE A 432 -44.21 -6.82 59.29
CA PHE A 432 -44.80 -6.53 60.61
C PHE A 432 -45.62 -5.22 60.72
N LEU A 433 -45.95 -4.56 59.60
CA LEU A 433 -46.80 -3.36 59.55
C LEU A 433 -47.94 -3.48 58.51
N SER A 434 -48.55 -4.67 58.44
CA SER A 434 -49.65 -4.99 57.51
C SER A 434 -50.74 -5.85 58.17
N ARG A 435 -50.96 -5.62 59.47
CA ARG A 435 -52.15 -6.03 60.23
C ARG A 435 -52.44 -4.98 61.29
N ASP A 436 -53.73 -4.85 61.61
CA ASP A 436 -54.32 -3.87 62.52
C ASP A 436 -54.47 -2.46 61.88
N ASP A 437 -55.47 -2.33 60.98
CA ASP A 437 -56.29 -1.12 60.73
C ASP A 437 -57.35 -1.41 59.62
N GLU A 438 -58.32 -2.29 59.92
CA GLU A 438 -59.55 -2.50 59.11
C GLU A 438 -60.79 -2.51 60.04
N ASP A 439 -61.16 -1.37 60.63
CA ASP A 439 -62.43 -1.21 61.36
C ASP A 439 -62.80 0.29 61.55
N GLU A 440 -63.38 0.92 60.52
CA GLU A 440 -64.61 1.75 60.66
C GLU A 440 -65.12 2.24 59.29
N ALA A 441 -66.45 2.33 59.16
CA ALA A 441 -67.14 2.92 58.02
C ALA A 441 -68.36 3.74 58.51
N ASP A 442 -68.92 4.55 57.60
CA ASP A 442 -70.11 5.38 57.76
C ASP A 442 -70.03 6.58 58.73
N ARG A 443 -69.85 7.80 58.18
CA ARG A 443 -70.97 8.76 58.10
C ARG A 443 -70.76 9.97 57.18
N GLU A 444 -71.90 10.45 56.75
CA GLU A 444 -72.22 11.31 55.61
C GLU A 444 -71.88 12.81 55.76
N GLN A 445 -71.69 13.48 54.60
CA GLN A 445 -72.09 14.86 54.26
C GLN A 445 -71.46 16.01 55.10
N ASP A 446 -71.23 17.23 54.57
CA ASP A 446 -71.92 17.95 53.51
C ASP A 446 -70.95 18.77 52.62
N GLY A 447 -71.39 19.32 51.49
CA GLY A 447 -70.51 20.04 50.53
C GLY A 447 -71.11 21.33 49.94
N HIS A 448 -70.28 22.21 49.35
CA HIS A 448 -70.76 23.40 48.61
C HIS A 448 -69.78 23.94 47.54
N GLY A 449 -70.34 24.57 46.50
CA GLY A 449 -69.71 25.32 45.40
C GLY A 449 -70.81 25.89 44.48
N PRO A 450 -70.57 26.37 43.23
CA PRO A 450 -69.29 26.70 42.57
C PRO A 450 -69.30 28.02 41.72
N GLN A 451 -68.16 28.35 41.07
CA GLN A 451 -67.99 29.03 39.74
C GLN A 451 -68.59 30.44 39.38
N ALA A 452 -67.69 31.41 39.10
CA ALA A 452 -67.63 32.32 37.90
C ALA A 452 -66.30 33.15 37.96
N ARG A 453 -65.48 33.43 36.90
CA ARG A 453 -65.64 34.17 35.61
C ARG A 453 -66.04 35.65 35.82
N ARG A 454 -65.38 36.73 35.31
CA ARG A 454 -64.38 37.04 34.22
C ARG A 454 -63.69 38.42 34.54
N ASP A 455 -62.75 39.11 33.85
CA ASP A 455 -62.05 38.97 32.54
C ASP A 455 -60.62 39.66 32.44
N PHE A 456 -60.37 40.50 31.40
CA PHE A 456 -59.19 41.33 30.99
C PHE A 456 -58.77 42.45 32.00
N ASP A 457 -57.62 43.15 31.92
CA ASP A 457 -56.84 43.65 30.75
C ASP A 457 -55.33 43.98 31.04
N ARG A 458 -54.58 44.62 30.10
CA ARG A 458 -53.12 44.92 30.18
C ARG A 458 -52.69 46.29 29.60
N PRO A 459 -51.67 46.98 30.18
CA PRO A 459 -50.70 47.77 29.38
C PRO A 459 -49.20 47.61 29.80
N GLN A 460 -48.33 48.62 29.59
CA GLN A 460 -46.87 48.48 29.36
C GLN A 460 -45.93 49.35 30.24
N ALA A 461 -44.71 48.81 30.48
CA ALA A 461 -43.34 49.39 30.57
C ALA A 461 -43.00 50.79 31.21
N GLY A 462 -41.88 50.86 31.95
CA GLY A 462 -41.17 52.13 32.26
C GLY A 462 -39.94 52.13 33.23
N THR A 463 -38.71 52.12 32.68
CA THR A 463 -37.45 52.79 33.15
C THR A 463 -36.76 52.61 34.54
N ALA A 464 -35.43 52.35 34.49
CA ALA A 464 -34.31 52.93 35.28
C ALA A 464 -34.14 52.62 36.81
N LEU A 465 -32.94 52.63 37.46
CA LEU A 465 -31.51 52.81 37.06
C LEU A 465 -30.52 52.22 38.13
N ASP A 466 -29.19 52.37 37.89
CA ASP A 466 -28.01 52.19 38.79
C ASP A 466 -27.55 50.77 39.26
N GLN A 467 -26.25 50.50 39.53
CA GLN A 467 -24.99 50.96 38.88
C GLN A 467 -23.78 49.99 39.11
N ARG A 468 -22.65 50.27 38.46
CA ARG A 468 -21.36 49.50 38.25
C ARG A 468 -20.37 49.52 39.46
N PRO A 469 -19.09 49.01 39.38
CA PRO A 469 -18.44 47.92 38.59
C PRO A 469 -17.37 47.06 39.37
N TYR A 470 -16.79 46.03 38.72
CA TYR A 470 -15.31 45.97 38.56
C TYR A 470 -14.86 45.14 37.32
N ARG A 471 -13.57 45.20 36.95
CA ARG A 471 -12.99 44.74 35.67
C ARG A 471 -11.53 44.29 35.81
N ARG A 472 -11.12 43.21 35.10
CA ARG A 472 -9.79 43.16 34.44
C ARG A 472 -9.66 42.07 33.37
N GLU A 473 -9.26 42.46 32.17
CA GLU A 473 -8.60 41.59 31.18
C GLU A 473 -7.09 41.46 31.46
N SER A 474 -6.44 40.44 30.89
CA SER A 474 -5.28 40.66 29.98
C SER A 474 -4.75 39.34 29.40
N GLU A 475 -4.82 39.19 28.07
CA GLU A 475 -3.92 38.32 27.31
C GLU A 475 -2.64 39.09 26.93
N ILE A 476 -1.52 38.36 26.75
CA ILE A 476 -0.43 38.65 25.82
C ILE A 476 0.04 37.29 25.25
#